data_AF-A0AA94Y563-F1
#
_entry.id   AF-A0AA94Y563-F1
#
_cell.length_a   1.000
_cell.length_b   1.000
_cell.length_c   1.000
_cell.angle_alpha   90.00
_cell.angle_beta   90.00
_cell.angle_gamma   90.00
#
_symmetry.space_group_name_H-M   'P 1'
#
loop_
_entity.id
_entity.type
_entity.pdbx_description
1 polymer ?
#
loop_
_entity_poly.entity_id
_entity_poly.type
_entity_poly.pdbx_seq_one_letter_code
_entity_poly.pdbx_strand_id
1 'polypeptide(L)'
;MINIREIQSRDVDAVVALRLEAFPSFFLSSLDSTFLKCYYSCFVKSNETVSVCAEEDGKMLVLTVSTKMSKGFNGRLNKQDMAQFGWLAMKFLLTNPKALLRLVKNFSKTSDAVEDNEDYAKLFSIGVSPTTQSKGVGEMLLVDNECVM
;
A
#
# COMPACT_ATOMS: atom_id res chain seq x y z
N MET A 1 -6.37 -17.18 -17.42
CA MET A 1 -6.64 -15.87 -18.06
C MET A 1 -6.51 -14.83 -16.97
N ILE A 2 -5.69 -13.81 -17.20
CA ILE A 2 -5.49 -12.76 -16.20
C ILE A 2 -6.67 -11.79 -16.25
N ASN A 3 -7.27 -11.53 -15.09
CA ASN A 3 -8.33 -10.56 -14.91
C ASN A 3 -7.82 -9.40 -14.04
N ILE A 4 -8.15 -8.16 -14.42
CA ILE A 4 -7.86 -6.97 -13.63
C ILE A 4 -9.15 -6.53 -12.93
N ARG A 5 -9.07 -6.25 -11.63
CA ARG A 5 -10.22 -5.77 -10.85
C ARG A 5 -9.79 -4.90 -9.68
N GLU A 6 -10.76 -4.17 -9.13
CA GLU A 6 -10.58 -3.48 -7.85
C GLU A 6 -10.42 -4.47 -6.69
N ILE A 7 -9.54 -4.10 -5.77
CA ILE A 7 -9.32 -4.78 -4.50
C ILE A 7 -10.45 -4.39 -3.55
N GLN A 8 -11.08 -5.38 -2.93
CA GLN A 8 -12.17 -5.19 -1.98
C GLN A 8 -11.67 -5.45 -0.55
N SER A 9 -12.44 -5.03 0.47
CA SER A 9 -12.05 -5.24 1.88
C SER A 9 -11.82 -6.71 2.24
N ARG A 10 -12.49 -7.65 1.55
CA ARG A 10 -12.28 -9.10 1.70
C ARG A 10 -10.90 -9.59 1.22
N ASP A 11 -10.24 -8.83 0.35
CA ASP A 11 -8.97 -9.20 -0.26
C ASP A 11 -7.75 -8.74 0.57
N VAL A 12 -7.96 -7.99 1.67
CA VAL A 12 -6.88 -7.41 2.48
C VAL A 12 -5.88 -8.45 2.96
N ASP A 13 -6.34 -9.65 3.31
CA ASP A 13 -5.46 -10.75 3.70
C ASP A 13 -4.55 -11.20 2.55
N ALA A 14 -5.09 -11.30 1.33
CA ALA A 14 -4.33 -11.65 0.13
C ALA A 14 -3.34 -10.53 -0.25
N VAL A 15 -3.74 -9.27 -0.11
CA VAL A 15 -2.86 -8.10 -0.32
C VAL A 15 -1.65 -8.16 0.60
N VAL A 16 -1.87 -8.41 1.90
CA VAL A 16 -0.78 -8.49 2.88
C VAL A 16 0.14 -9.68 2.58
N ALA A 17 -0.42 -10.85 2.26
CA ALA A 17 0.35 -12.02 1.89
C ALA A 17 1.25 -11.76 0.66
N LEU A 18 0.66 -11.27 -0.44
CA LEU A 18 1.39 -10.96 -1.66
C LEU A 18 2.46 -9.89 -1.43
N ARG A 19 2.19 -8.87 -0.61
CA ARG A 19 3.16 -7.83 -0.28
C ARG A 19 4.35 -8.36 0.50
N LEU A 20 4.12 -9.26 1.45
CA LEU A 20 5.19 -9.91 2.22
C LEU A 20 6.05 -10.79 1.31
N GLU A 21 5.44 -11.51 0.37
CA GLU A 21 6.16 -12.31 -0.64
C GLU A 21 6.96 -11.45 -1.62
N ALA A 22 6.38 -10.34 -2.09
CA ALA A 22 7.02 -9.45 -3.06
C ALA A 22 8.18 -8.65 -2.45
N PHE A 23 8.12 -8.37 -1.14
CA PHE A 23 9.06 -7.49 -0.45
C PHE A 23 9.58 -8.08 0.87
N PRO A 24 10.19 -9.28 0.89
CA PRO A 24 10.52 -9.98 2.13
C PRO A 24 11.51 -9.21 3.02
N SER A 25 12.40 -8.40 2.42
CA SER A 25 13.41 -7.61 3.15
C SER A 25 13.02 -6.14 3.36
N PHE A 26 11.80 -5.73 2.96
CA PHE A 26 11.37 -4.35 3.12
C PHE A 26 11.00 -4.04 4.57
N PHE A 27 11.24 -2.80 5.01
CA PHE A 27 11.01 -2.40 6.39
C PHE A 27 9.56 -2.66 6.84
N LEU A 28 8.56 -2.38 6.01
CA LEU A 28 7.16 -2.65 6.38
C LEU A 28 6.88 -4.15 6.57
N SER A 29 7.65 -5.03 5.94
CA SER A 29 7.52 -6.49 6.10
C SER A 29 8.08 -6.98 7.44
N SER A 30 8.86 -6.15 8.15
CA SER A 30 9.25 -6.40 9.54
C SER A 30 8.16 -6.03 10.55
N LEU A 31 7.07 -5.39 10.10
CA LEU A 31 5.93 -5.07 10.93
C LEU A 31 4.98 -6.27 11.02
N ASP A 32 4.26 -6.36 12.13
CA ASP A 32 3.31 -7.44 12.35
C ASP A 32 2.20 -7.46 11.28
N SER A 33 1.74 -8.65 10.91
CA SER A 33 0.69 -8.84 9.91
C SER A 33 -0.59 -8.07 10.24
N THR A 34 -0.94 -7.93 11.52
CA THR A 34 -2.11 -7.15 11.97
C THR A 34 -1.97 -5.68 11.61
N PHE A 35 -0.76 -5.12 11.75
CA PHE A 35 -0.48 -3.75 11.37
C PHE A 35 -0.64 -3.57 9.86
N LEU A 36 -0.12 -4.50 9.06
CA LEU A 36 -0.22 -4.42 7.60
C LEU A 36 -1.66 -4.55 7.10
N LYS A 37 -2.47 -5.40 7.74
CA LYS A 37 -3.91 -5.51 7.45
C LYS A 37 -4.64 -4.22 7.73
N CYS A 38 -4.39 -3.59 8.88
CA CYS A 38 -4.96 -2.28 9.20
C CYS A 38 -4.50 -1.22 8.18
N TYR A 39 -3.20 -1.16 7.90
CA TYR A 39 -2.61 -0.22 6.95
C TYR A 39 -3.26 -0.31 5.57
N TYR A 40 -3.34 -1.52 4.97
CA TYR A 40 -3.95 -1.69 3.66
C TYR A 40 -5.47 -1.54 3.66
N SER A 41 -6.15 -1.84 4.77
CA SER A 41 -7.59 -1.59 4.90
C SER A 41 -7.93 -0.11 4.74
N CYS A 42 -7.08 0.80 5.23
CA CYS A 42 -7.28 2.24 5.08
C CYS A 42 -7.27 2.66 3.60
N PHE A 43 -6.36 2.10 2.79
CA PHE A 43 -6.34 2.38 1.36
C PHE A 43 -7.58 1.79 0.70
N VAL A 44 -7.83 0.50 0.86
CA VAL A 44 -8.95 -0.20 0.19
C VAL A 44 -10.33 0.43 0.49
N LYS A 45 -10.51 1.06 1.66
CA LYS A 45 -11.76 1.75 2.01
C LYS A 45 -11.81 3.21 1.58
N SER A 46 -10.67 3.83 1.29
CA SER A 46 -10.58 5.25 0.97
C SER A 46 -11.03 5.51 -0.47
N ASN A 47 -11.97 6.44 -0.63
CA ASN A 47 -12.43 6.95 -1.92
C ASN A 47 -11.39 7.84 -2.63
N GLU A 48 -10.28 8.20 -1.96
CA GLU A 48 -9.17 8.95 -2.56
C GLU A 48 -8.10 8.03 -3.15
N THR A 49 -8.25 6.71 -3.02
CA THR A 49 -7.28 5.74 -3.55
C THR A 49 -7.86 4.88 -4.66
N VAL A 50 -6.96 4.39 -5.50
CA VAL A 50 -7.25 3.35 -6.47
C VAL A 50 -6.37 2.16 -6.13
N SER A 51 -7.02 1.07 -5.70
CA SER A 51 -6.38 -0.19 -5.34
C SER A 51 -6.87 -1.28 -6.29
N VAL A 52 -6.01 -1.73 -7.19
CA VAL A 52 -6.35 -2.73 -8.21
C VAL A 52 -5.38 -3.92 -8.15
N CYS A 53 -5.86 -5.08 -8.58
CA CYS A 53 -5.05 -6.29 -8.68
C CYS A 53 -5.23 -6.98 -10.04
N ALA A 54 -4.19 -7.70 -10.43
CA ALA A 54 -4.26 -8.71 -11.47
C ALA A 54 -4.32 -10.08 -10.80
N GLU A 55 -5.31 -10.88 -11.17
CA GLU A 55 -5.49 -12.25 -10.66
C GLU A 55 -5.66 -13.26 -11.78
N GLU A 56 -5.23 -14.49 -11.51
CA GLU A 56 -5.46 -15.65 -12.37
C GLU A 56 -5.91 -16.82 -11.50
N ASP A 57 -7.01 -17.47 -11.89
CA ASP A 57 -7.59 -18.63 -11.18
C ASP A 57 -7.84 -18.36 -9.68
N GLY A 58 -8.27 -17.13 -9.36
CA GLY A 58 -8.53 -16.68 -7.98
C GLY A 58 -7.27 -16.37 -7.16
N LYS A 59 -6.08 -16.48 -7.75
CA LYS A 59 -4.81 -16.13 -7.11
C LYS A 59 -4.38 -14.72 -7.53
N MET A 60 -4.18 -13.85 -6.54
CA MET A 60 -3.63 -12.52 -6.75
C MET A 60 -2.16 -12.61 -7.18
N LEU A 61 -1.84 -12.08 -8.36
CA LEU A 61 -0.50 -12.11 -8.94
C LEU A 61 0.23 -10.79 -8.76
N VAL A 62 -0.48 -9.68 -8.93
CA VAL A 62 0.04 -8.31 -8.79
C VAL A 62 -0.98 -7.45 -8.06
N LEU A 63 -0.52 -6.54 -7.22
CA LEU A 63 -1.32 -5.48 -6.62
C LEU A 63 -0.70 -4.11 -6.91
N THR A 64 -1.54 -3.09 -7.07
CA THR A 64 -1.14 -1.68 -7.01
C THR A 64 -2.03 -0.92 -6.03
N VAL A 65 -1.46 0.09 -5.39
CA VAL A 65 -2.17 1.04 -4.52
C VAL A 65 -1.67 2.43 -4.88
N SER A 66 -2.61 3.32 -5.22
CA SER A 66 -2.30 4.65 -5.75
C SER A 66 -3.33 5.69 -5.28
N THR A 67 -3.04 6.97 -5.47
CA THR A 67 -3.99 8.08 -5.34
C THR A 67 -3.86 9.02 -6.53
N LYS A 68 -4.98 9.65 -6.90
CA LYS A 68 -5.02 10.70 -7.93
C LYS A 68 -4.41 12.02 -7.47
N MET A 69 -4.33 12.24 -6.16
CA MET A 69 -3.89 13.51 -5.58
C MET A 69 -3.03 13.25 -4.34
N SER A 70 -1.71 13.32 -4.51
CA SER A 70 -0.76 13.13 -3.40
C SER A 70 -0.91 14.21 -2.32
N LYS A 71 -1.16 15.46 -2.74
CA LYS A 71 -1.21 16.61 -1.86
C LYS A 71 -2.14 16.43 -0.68
N GLY A 72 -1.56 16.37 0.51
CA GLY A 72 -2.29 16.24 1.77
C GLY A 72 -3.01 14.89 1.97
N PHE A 73 -2.79 13.91 1.11
CA PHE A 73 -3.41 12.59 1.18
C PHE A 73 -3.09 11.90 2.52
N ASN A 74 -1.82 11.89 2.94
CA ASN A 74 -1.42 11.28 4.22
C ASN A 74 -2.18 11.88 5.41
N GLY A 75 -2.45 13.19 5.39
CA GLY A 75 -3.22 13.88 6.42
C GLY A 75 -4.70 13.54 6.41
N ARG A 76 -5.28 13.21 5.25
CA ARG A 76 -6.69 12.84 5.07
C ARG A 76 -6.93 11.35 5.32
N LEU A 77 -6.03 10.48 4.86
CA LEU A 77 -6.06 9.04 5.12
C LEU A 77 -6.07 8.74 6.62
N ASN A 78 -5.30 9.52 7.39
CA ASN A 78 -5.30 9.44 8.83
C ASN A 78 -6.69 9.69 9.44
N LYS A 79 -7.46 10.66 8.94
CA LYS A 79 -8.72 11.10 9.56
C LYS A 79 -9.87 10.09 9.44
N GLN A 80 -9.91 9.26 8.40
CA GLN A 80 -11.00 8.30 8.18
C GLN A 80 -10.96 7.10 9.15
N ASP A 81 -9.77 6.65 9.59
CA ASP A 81 -9.58 5.46 10.45
C ASP A 81 -8.68 5.74 11.69
N MET A 82 -8.53 7.01 12.10
CA MET A 82 -7.64 7.50 13.17
C MET A 82 -7.65 6.66 14.45
N ALA A 83 -8.82 6.16 14.88
CA ALA A 83 -8.95 5.42 16.11
C ALA A 83 -8.33 4.01 16.02
N GLN A 84 -8.58 3.27 14.93
CA GLN A 84 -7.99 1.95 14.73
C GLN A 84 -6.50 2.05 14.43
N PHE A 85 -6.12 2.98 13.56
CA PHE A 85 -4.72 3.18 13.22
C PHE A 85 -3.91 3.64 14.45
N GLY A 86 -4.45 4.58 15.24
CA GLY A 86 -3.83 5.06 16.48
C GLY A 86 -3.68 3.97 17.54
N TRP A 87 -4.69 3.12 17.72
CA TRP A 87 -4.61 1.98 18.65
C TRP A 87 -3.55 0.96 18.24
N LEU A 88 -3.51 0.59 16.96
CA LEU A 88 -2.48 -0.32 16.44
C LEU A 88 -1.08 0.30 16.50
N ALA A 89 -0.94 1.58 16.17
CA ALA A 89 0.33 2.30 16.29
C ALA A 89 0.80 2.35 17.75
N MET A 90 -0.11 2.56 18.72
CA MET A 90 0.21 2.55 20.15
C MET A 90 0.63 1.16 20.64
N LYS A 91 -0.09 0.10 20.24
CA LYS A 91 0.31 -1.28 20.53
C LYS A 91 1.69 -1.59 19.95
N PHE A 92 1.97 -1.11 18.75
CA PHE A 92 3.26 -1.29 18.08
C PHE A 92 4.39 -0.48 18.74
N LEU A 93 4.07 0.70 19.30
CA LEU A 93 4.98 1.52 20.10
C LEU A 93 5.50 0.77 21.32
N LEU A 94 4.62 0.00 21.97
CA LEU A 94 4.95 -0.79 23.16
C LEU A 94 5.78 -2.04 22.83
N THR A 95 5.55 -2.66 21.67
CA THR A 95 6.28 -3.88 21.29
C THR A 95 7.59 -3.62 20.55
N ASN A 96 7.65 -2.56 19.74
CA ASN A 96 8.80 -2.30 18.87
C ASN A 96 9.01 -0.79 18.59
N PRO A 97 9.42 -0.01 19.61
CA PRO A 97 9.48 1.46 19.53
C PRO A 97 10.47 1.96 18.47
N LYS A 98 11.58 1.26 18.24
CA LYS A 98 12.57 1.60 17.19
C LYS A 98 11.96 1.50 15.79
N ALA A 99 11.12 0.49 15.55
CA ALA A 99 10.45 0.33 14.28
C ALA A 99 9.42 1.46 14.08
N LEU A 100 8.65 1.84 15.11
CA LEU A 100 7.73 2.98 14.95
C LEU A 100 8.46 4.30 14.67
N LEU A 101 9.56 4.56 15.36
CA LEU A 101 10.36 5.77 15.11
C LEU A 101 10.87 5.81 13.66
N ARG A 102 11.32 4.66 13.14
CA ARG A 102 11.75 4.52 11.75
C ARG A 102 10.58 4.70 10.76
N LEU A 103 9.38 4.21 11.11
CA LEU A 103 8.16 4.40 10.32
C LEU A 103 7.83 5.88 10.19
N VAL A 104 7.71 6.60 11.31
CA VAL A 104 7.40 8.03 11.34
C VAL A 104 8.44 8.82 10.55
N LYS A 105 9.73 8.54 10.77
CA LYS A 105 10.82 9.21 10.04
C LYS A 105 10.76 8.98 8.53
N ASN A 106 10.35 7.80 8.08
CA ASN A 106 10.20 7.49 6.66
C ASN A 106 8.95 8.15 6.06
N PHE A 107 7.86 8.26 6.82
CA PHE A 107 6.63 8.92 6.38
C PHE A 107 6.76 10.45 6.33
N SER A 108 7.50 11.03 7.27
CA SER A 108 7.77 12.48 7.35
C SER A 108 8.95 12.91 6.48
N LYS A 109 9.49 12.03 5.63
CA LYS A 109 10.66 12.32 4.81
C LYS A 109 10.24 13.12 3.56
N THR A 110 9.93 14.39 3.74
CA THR A 110 10.00 15.39 2.68
C THR A 110 11.46 15.70 2.42
N SER A 111 11.92 15.69 1.17
CA SER A 111 13.28 16.13 0.87
C SER A 111 13.37 17.64 1.07
N ASP A 112 14.07 18.10 2.10
CA ASP A 112 14.31 19.54 2.30
C ASP A 112 15.07 20.20 1.13
N ALA A 113 15.65 19.39 0.23
CA ALA A 113 16.40 19.85 -0.93
C ALA A 113 15.53 20.27 -2.13
N VAL A 114 14.26 19.87 -2.18
CA VAL A 114 13.35 20.16 -3.30
C VAL A 114 11.97 20.48 -2.74
N GLU A 115 11.46 21.67 -3.07
CA GLU A 115 10.08 22.03 -2.78
C GLU A 115 9.16 21.15 -3.64
N ASP A 116 8.51 20.16 -3.00
CA ASP A 116 7.53 19.29 -3.63
C ASP A 116 6.12 19.80 -3.26
N ASN A 117 5.38 20.29 -4.26
CA ASN A 117 4.01 20.77 -4.06
C ASN A 117 2.97 19.62 -3.97
N GLU A 118 3.43 18.37 -4.18
CA GLU A 118 2.66 17.13 -4.18
C GLU A 118 1.47 17.12 -5.15
N ASP A 119 1.46 18.00 -6.16
CA ASP A 119 0.35 18.16 -7.11
C ASP A 119 0.46 17.15 -8.26
N TYR A 120 0.37 15.86 -7.91
CA TYR A 120 0.45 14.74 -8.84
C TYR A 120 -0.26 13.49 -8.31
N ALA A 121 -0.58 12.57 -9.20
CA ALA A 121 -0.97 11.21 -8.85
C ALA A 121 0.25 10.42 -8.32
N LYS A 122 0.04 9.61 -7.28
CA LYS A 122 1.11 8.89 -6.59
C LYS A 122 0.81 7.42 -6.47
N LEU A 123 1.77 6.61 -6.91
CA LEU A 123 1.80 5.17 -6.67
C LEU A 123 2.46 4.89 -5.31
N PHE A 124 1.69 4.36 -4.35
CA PHE A 124 2.21 4.00 -3.02
C PHE A 124 2.87 2.64 -3.01
N SER A 125 2.34 1.69 -3.78
CA SER A 125 2.81 0.32 -3.76
C SER A 125 2.49 -0.37 -5.08
N ILE A 126 3.45 -1.13 -5.58
CA ILE A 126 3.24 -2.15 -6.61
C ILE A 126 3.93 -3.42 -6.13
N GLY A 127 3.21 -4.53 -6.02
CA GLY A 127 3.76 -5.80 -5.54
C GLY A 127 3.50 -6.90 -6.55
N VAL A 128 4.54 -7.54 -7.06
CA VAL A 128 4.45 -8.65 -8.03
C VAL A 128 4.87 -9.94 -7.34
N SER A 129 4.04 -10.98 -7.44
CA SER A 129 4.36 -12.31 -6.91
C SER A 129 5.69 -12.80 -7.50
N PRO A 130 6.61 -13.37 -6.69
CA PRO A 130 7.88 -13.90 -7.19
C PRO A 130 7.71 -14.90 -8.35
N THR A 131 6.63 -15.68 -8.33
CA THR A 131 6.29 -16.66 -9.38
C THR A 131 5.79 -16.03 -10.70
N THR A 132 5.50 -14.73 -10.68
CA THR A 132 4.97 -13.95 -11.81
C THR A 132 5.95 -12.87 -12.28
N GLN A 133 7.08 -12.67 -11.59
CA GLN A 133 8.11 -11.72 -12.02
C GLN A 133 8.65 -12.05 -13.42
N SER A 134 9.09 -11.02 -14.13
CA SER A 134 9.64 -11.11 -15.50
C SER A 134 8.68 -11.64 -16.57
N LYS A 135 7.37 -11.61 -16.32
CA LYS A 135 6.32 -12.01 -17.28
C LYS A 135 5.50 -10.84 -17.85
N GLY A 136 5.87 -9.59 -17.56
CA GLY A 136 5.16 -8.38 -18.03
C GLY A 136 3.84 -8.06 -17.30
N VAL A 137 3.36 -8.92 -16.40
CA VAL A 137 2.07 -8.70 -15.69
C VAL A 137 2.09 -7.46 -14.80
N GLY A 138 3.24 -7.13 -14.20
CA GLY A 138 3.39 -5.92 -13.39
C GLY A 138 3.29 -4.63 -14.22
N GLU A 139 3.88 -4.63 -15.40
CA GLU A 139 3.78 -3.52 -16.36
C GLU A 139 2.34 -3.35 -16.86
N MET A 140 1.68 -4.45 -17.22
CA MET A 140 0.28 -4.45 -17.64
C MET A 140 -0.63 -3.81 -16.57
N LEU A 141 -0.51 -4.21 -15.30
CA LEU A 141 -1.33 -3.63 -14.24
C LEU A 141 -0.97 -2.16 -13.96
N LEU A 142 0.30 -1.77 -14.13
CA LEU A 142 0.72 -0.39 -13.96
C LEU A 142 0.10 0.52 -15.02
N VAL A 143 0.14 0.11 -16.30
CA VAL A 143 -0.48 0.86 -17.41
C VAL A 143 -1.99 0.99 -17.24
N ASP A 144 -2.65 -0.09 -16.79
CA ASP A 144 -4.09 -0.04 -16.49
C ASP A 144 -4.38 0.93 -15.33
N ASN A 145 -3.57 0.89 -14.27
CA ASN A 145 -3.69 1.81 -13.14
C ASN A 145 -3.49 3.27 -13.56
N GLU A 146 -2.55 3.56 -14.47
CA GLU A 146 -2.33 4.91 -15.03
C GLU A 146 -3.54 5.44 -15.80
N CYS A 147 -4.32 4.57 -16.46
CA CYS A 147 -5.53 5.00 -17.17
C CYS A 147 -6.65 5.46 -16.24
N VAL A 148 -6.66 4.99 -15.00
CA VAL A 148 -7.68 5.28 -13.99
C VAL A 148 -7.22 6.26 -12.91
N MET A 149 -5.94 6.67 -12.91
CA MET A 149 -5.42 7.75 -12.06
C MET A 149 -5.75 9.11 -12.67
#